data_AF-A0A316N1A7-F1
#
_entry.id   AF-A0A316N1A7-F1
#
_cell.length_a   1.000
_cell.length_b   1.000
_cell.length_c   1.000
_cell.angle_alpha   90.00
_cell.angle_beta   90.00
_cell.angle_gamma   90.00
#
_symmetry.space_group_name_H-M   'P 1'
#
loop_
_entity.id
_entity.type
_entity.pdbx_description
1 polymer ?
#
loop_
_entity_poly.entity_id
_entity_poly.type
_entity_poly.pdbx_seq_one_letter_code
_entity_poly.pdbx_strand_id
1 'polypeptide(L)'
;MVIFMLPVAGVILYFLLSQNAARKKMFRLSSYEEQEIDESLSRQITDIEKGSFDFSTDAGDLWKDMIHLNQLYGRAYYTQDNRIDFLTDGRDMFDALIRDIRNAEHTVNIMFFIIKYDEIGRKLIEELTQKALEGVEVRLFMDSMGSRHINDKMLADLLQAGGRRSYFFPKRLKLVNIKFNYRNHRKLAVIDGEIGYIGGFNIAREYLGRKKKFGYWRDTHIRITGQAVQDINARFLMDWRFSSGEDLTLSEAYYSPVIKRGVTGIQIVSSGPDSLREEVKRAYMKMITSSSRSVYIQTPYFVPDPSILESLKMAAQCGVDVRLMIPCKPDHPFVYLSLIYIFSEHPGTTGSLGCAISEAVEAATSREGYRYVLGSVLSQVLLHQTVIGLETKTALDKYGIEPDMIIGCAGGGSNLGGLIAPFMGEKLRGEKDYQIIAVEPASCPSLTRGRYAYDFCDTGKVCPLQKMYTLGSGFIPSANHAGGLRYHGMSAILSQLYDDGFMEARSVEQTEVFKAATQFARVEGILPAPESSHAIKVAIDEAIKCKETGEEKTIVFGLTGTGYFDMVAYEKFNSGVMSDYIPTDEELQAGFDSLPEVE
;
A
#
# COMPACT_ATOMS: atom_id res chain seq x y z
N MET A 1 -8.31 17.00 9.38
CA MET A 1 -9.08 16.56 10.57
C MET A 1 -8.44 17.01 11.89
N VAL A 2 -7.13 16.80 12.11
CA VAL A 2 -6.44 17.22 13.36
C VAL A 2 -6.58 18.73 13.63
N ILE A 3 -6.49 19.59 12.59
CA ILE A 3 -6.74 21.06 12.69
C ILE A 3 -8.15 21.38 13.20
N PHE A 4 -9.15 20.57 12.90
CA PHE A 4 -10.53 20.85 13.28
C PHE A 4 -10.86 20.34 14.69
N MET A 5 -10.29 19.21 15.11
CA MET A 5 -10.51 18.65 16.45
C MET A 5 -9.60 19.25 17.52
N LEU A 6 -8.40 19.69 17.14
CA LEU A 6 -7.47 20.41 18.00
C LEU A 6 -6.97 21.64 17.24
N PRO A 7 -7.67 22.79 17.29
CA PRO A 7 -7.34 23.97 16.47
C PRO A 7 -5.86 24.37 16.55
N VAL A 8 -5.32 24.42 17.76
CA VAL A 8 -3.92 24.80 17.98
C VAL A 8 -2.97 23.64 17.65
N ALA A 9 -3.19 22.43 18.19
CA ALA A 9 -2.28 21.29 17.97
C ALA A 9 -2.32 20.76 16.53
N GLY A 10 -3.45 20.92 15.86
CA GLY A 10 -3.69 20.52 14.50
C GLY A 10 -3.14 21.51 13.49
N VAL A 11 -3.20 22.82 13.75
CA VAL A 11 -2.40 23.80 12.97
C VAL A 11 -0.92 23.50 13.14
N ILE A 12 -0.46 23.20 14.35
CA ILE A 12 0.90 22.74 14.60
C ILE A 12 1.20 21.46 13.81
N LEU A 13 0.34 20.44 13.84
CA LEU A 13 0.53 19.17 13.13
C LEU A 13 0.45 19.30 11.60
N TYR A 14 -0.40 20.19 11.09
CA TYR A 14 -0.47 20.55 9.68
C TYR A 14 0.83 21.20 9.23
N PHE A 15 1.34 22.15 10.00
CA PHE A 15 2.67 22.67 9.76
C PHE A 15 3.73 21.56 9.96
N LEU A 16 3.62 20.63 10.91
CA LEU A 16 4.57 19.50 11.09
C LEU A 16 4.61 18.50 9.91
N LEU A 17 3.51 18.35 9.18
CA LEU A 17 3.32 17.30 8.18
C LEU A 17 3.13 17.85 6.75
N SER A 18 2.84 19.14 6.57
CA SER A 18 2.61 19.78 5.26
C SER A 18 3.91 19.98 4.50
N GLN A 19 3.98 19.38 3.31
CA GLN A 19 5.21 19.18 2.55
C GLN A 19 5.47 20.24 1.46
N ASN A 20 4.57 21.22 1.25
CA ASN A 20 4.53 21.96 -0.02
C ASN A 20 5.42 23.20 -0.11
N ALA A 21 5.87 23.79 0.99
CA ALA A 21 6.53 25.11 0.94
C ALA A 21 8.04 25.09 0.58
N ALA A 22 8.71 23.93 0.60
CA ALA A 22 10.18 23.86 0.51
C ALA A 22 10.74 23.25 -0.79
N ARG A 23 9.90 22.81 -1.74
CA ARG A 23 10.32 22.00 -2.90
C ARG A 23 11.30 22.70 -3.86
N LYS A 24 11.34 24.03 -3.92
CA LYS A 24 12.02 24.76 -5.01
C LYS A 24 13.49 25.15 -4.79
N LYS A 25 14.12 24.85 -3.65
CA LYS A 25 15.45 25.41 -3.32
C LYS A 25 16.45 24.47 -2.61
N MET A 26 16.20 23.15 -2.53
CA MET A 26 16.99 22.30 -1.62
C MET A 26 18.32 21.79 -2.18
N PHE A 27 18.58 21.82 -3.49
CA PHE A 27 19.86 21.36 -4.05
C PHE A 27 20.16 22.19 -5.29
N ARG A 28 21.05 23.19 -5.18
CA ARG A 28 21.43 24.04 -6.31
C ARG A 28 22.84 23.68 -6.76
N LEU A 29 22.93 23.14 -7.96
CA LEU A 29 24.10 23.32 -8.81
C LEU A 29 24.24 24.82 -9.13
N SER A 30 25.46 25.32 -9.23
CA SER A 30 25.69 26.60 -9.89
C SER A 30 25.32 26.49 -11.37
N SER A 31 24.96 27.60 -12.01
CA SER A 31 24.60 27.61 -13.43
C SER A 31 25.71 27.05 -14.33
N TYR A 32 26.98 27.23 -13.93
CA TYR A 32 28.13 26.68 -14.64
C TYR A 32 28.21 25.15 -14.52
N GLU A 33 28.08 24.61 -13.30
CA GLU A 33 28.07 23.16 -13.08
C GLU A 33 26.89 22.47 -13.78
N GLU A 34 25.70 23.10 -13.78
CA GLU A 34 24.55 22.57 -14.49
C GLU A 34 24.78 22.55 -16.01
N GLN A 35 25.38 23.59 -16.56
CA GLN A 35 25.71 23.67 -17.99
C GLN A 35 26.73 22.58 -18.39
N GLU A 36 27.84 22.43 -17.66
CA GLU A 36 28.88 21.43 -17.98
C GLU A 36 28.33 19.98 -17.91
N ILE A 37 27.52 19.68 -16.89
CA ILE A 37 26.87 18.37 -16.75
C ILE A 37 25.89 18.13 -17.90
N ASP A 38 25.02 19.10 -18.21
CA ASP A 38 24.04 18.97 -19.28
C ASP A 38 24.71 18.87 -20.67
N GLU A 39 25.82 19.58 -20.91
CA GLU A 39 26.59 19.48 -22.16
C GLU A 39 27.28 18.11 -22.31
N SER A 40 27.93 17.61 -21.26
CA SER A 40 28.56 16.28 -21.27
C SER A 40 27.54 15.16 -21.47
N LEU A 41 26.40 15.25 -20.77
CA LEU A 41 25.30 14.31 -20.87
C LEU A 41 24.68 14.33 -22.28
N SER A 42 24.43 15.53 -22.83
CA SER A 42 23.86 15.69 -24.19
C SER A 42 24.78 15.12 -25.27
N ARG A 43 26.10 15.30 -25.12
CA ARG A 43 27.09 14.67 -26.01
C ARG A 43 27.01 13.15 -25.95
N GLN A 44 27.01 12.57 -24.75
CA GLN A 44 26.90 11.12 -24.59
C GLN A 44 25.59 10.56 -25.17
N ILE A 45 24.45 11.22 -24.93
CA ILE A 45 23.17 10.83 -25.52
C ILE A 45 23.27 10.82 -27.05
N THR A 46 23.81 11.90 -27.63
CA THR A 46 23.97 12.03 -29.08
C THR A 46 24.87 10.93 -29.66
N ASP A 47 25.96 10.60 -28.96
CA ASP A 47 26.89 9.55 -29.41
C ASP A 47 26.23 8.16 -29.37
N ILE A 48 25.42 7.87 -28.35
CA ILE A 48 24.67 6.61 -28.25
C ILE A 48 23.60 6.54 -29.36
N GLU A 49 22.83 7.60 -29.57
CA GLU A 49 21.78 7.66 -30.60
C GLU A 49 22.33 7.51 -32.03
N LYS A 50 23.51 8.09 -32.30
CA LYS A 50 24.19 7.97 -33.60
C LYS A 50 24.97 6.67 -33.77
N GLY A 51 25.04 5.83 -32.74
CA GLY A 51 25.82 4.59 -32.74
C GLY A 51 27.34 4.82 -32.78
N SER A 52 27.82 6.02 -32.42
CA SER A 52 29.25 6.34 -32.29
C SER A 52 29.81 6.09 -30.88
N PHE A 53 28.94 5.76 -29.91
CA PHE A 53 29.35 5.37 -28.57
C PHE A 53 29.76 3.89 -28.52
N ASP A 54 31.02 3.63 -28.17
CA ASP A 54 31.56 2.28 -28.01
C ASP A 54 31.28 1.75 -26.61
N PHE A 55 30.39 0.75 -26.51
CA PHE A 55 30.07 0.08 -25.25
C PHE A 55 31.15 -0.97 -24.92
N SER A 56 31.71 -0.87 -23.72
CA SER A 56 32.70 -1.83 -23.21
C SER A 56 32.20 -3.28 -23.10
N THR A 57 30.88 -3.50 -23.10
CA THR A 57 30.24 -4.82 -23.00
C THR A 57 28.93 -4.86 -23.79
N ASP A 58 28.56 -6.04 -24.28
CA ASP A 58 27.26 -6.29 -24.96
C ASP A 58 26.05 -5.93 -24.09
N ALA A 59 26.20 -5.99 -22.76
CA ALA A 59 25.17 -5.61 -21.81
C ALA A 59 24.81 -4.11 -21.93
N GLY A 60 25.78 -3.25 -22.26
CA GLY A 60 25.54 -1.82 -22.48
C GLY A 60 24.59 -1.59 -23.65
N ASP A 61 24.81 -2.27 -24.77
CA ASP A 61 23.96 -2.16 -25.96
C ASP A 61 22.56 -2.77 -25.71
N LEU A 62 22.49 -3.93 -25.05
CA LEU A 62 21.23 -4.59 -24.69
C LEU A 62 20.32 -3.67 -23.84
N TRP A 63 20.91 -2.88 -22.94
CA TRP A 63 20.19 -2.01 -22.02
C TRP A 63 20.20 -0.53 -22.43
N LYS A 64 20.48 -0.21 -23.70
CA LYS A 64 20.51 1.17 -24.20
C LYS A 64 19.24 1.98 -23.89
N ASP A 65 18.07 1.35 -23.95
CA ASP A 65 16.79 2.00 -23.61
C ASP A 65 16.74 2.43 -22.14
N MET A 66 17.26 1.59 -21.23
CA MET A 66 17.35 1.91 -19.81
C MET A 66 18.37 3.01 -19.57
N ILE A 67 19.52 2.91 -20.24
CA ILE A 67 20.57 3.93 -20.16
C ILE A 67 20.00 5.28 -20.56
N HIS A 68 19.31 5.34 -21.70
CA HIS A 68 18.66 6.54 -22.20
C HIS A 68 17.55 7.06 -21.28
N LEU A 69 16.71 6.17 -20.73
CA LEU A 69 15.68 6.54 -19.75
C LEU A 69 16.28 7.25 -18.52
N ASN A 70 17.38 6.71 -17.99
CA ASN A 70 18.09 7.25 -16.83
C ASN A 70 18.83 8.55 -17.16
N GLN A 71 19.33 8.71 -18.38
CA GLN A 71 19.93 9.96 -18.86
C GLN A 71 18.86 11.07 -18.94
N LEU A 72 17.69 10.79 -19.54
CA LEU A 72 16.62 11.79 -19.70
C LEU A 72 15.94 12.20 -18.40
N TYR A 73 15.56 11.22 -17.56
CA TYR A 73 14.80 11.52 -16.35
C TYR A 73 15.67 11.71 -15.11
N GLY A 74 16.76 10.95 -15.01
CA GLY A 74 17.67 10.97 -13.87
C GLY A 74 18.87 11.90 -14.01
N ARG A 75 19.11 12.49 -15.21
CA ARG A 75 20.36 13.17 -15.56
C ARG A 75 21.59 12.31 -15.20
N ALA A 76 21.47 10.99 -15.32
CA ALA A 76 22.48 10.04 -14.86
C ALA A 76 23.43 9.67 -16.01
N TYR A 77 24.68 10.10 -15.88
CA TYR A 77 25.73 9.81 -16.86
C TYR A 77 26.09 8.31 -16.83
N TYR A 78 26.30 7.70 -18.01
CA TYR A 78 26.70 6.31 -18.12
C TYR A 78 28.23 6.20 -18.07
N THR A 79 28.75 5.61 -17.00
CA THR A 79 30.17 5.28 -16.87
C THR A 79 30.35 3.79 -17.15
N GLN A 80 31.51 3.39 -17.68
CA GLN A 80 31.72 2.00 -18.10
C GLN A 80 33.05 1.39 -17.66
N ASP A 81 33.88 2.16 -16.97
CA ASP A 81 35.23 1.82 -16.52
C ASP A 81 35.29 1.43 -15.04
N ASN A 82 34.19 0.83 -14.54
CA ASN A 82 34.01 0.57 -13.12
C ASN A 82 34.25 -0.89 -12.72
N ARG A 83 34.64 -1.07 -11.46
CA ARG A 83 34.65 -2.34 -10.74
C ARG A 83 33.76 -2.24 -9.50
N ILE A 84 33.00 -3.31 -9.27
CA ILE A 84 32.09 -3.45 -8.13
C ILE A 84 32.53 -4.65 -7.28
N ASP A 85 32.69 -4.44 -5.98
CA ASP A 85 32.86 -5.50 -5.00
C ASP A 85 31.60 -5.56 -4.12
N PHE A 86 30.94 -6.73 -4.05
CA PHE A 86 29.74 -6.92 -3.24
C PHE A 86 30.09 -7.29 -1.80
N LEU A 87 29.49 -6.58 -0.85
CA LEU A 87 29.68 -6.76 0.58
C LEU A 87 28.33 -7.14 1.20
N THR A 88 28.14 -8.42 1.52
CA THR A 88 26.85 -8.96 1.97
C THR A 88 26.78 -9.35 3.46
N ASP A 89 27.93 -9.34 4.15
CA ASP A 89 28.06 -9.43 5.61
C ASP A 89 28.51 -8.07 6.17
N GLY A 90 27.92 -7.65 7.29
CA GLY A 90 28.22 -6.36 7.91
C GLY A 90 29.65 -6.25 8.46
N ARG A 91 30.30 -7.37 8.80
CA ARG A 91 31.73 -7.39 9.20
C ARG A 91 32.62 -7.09 8.00
N ASP A 92 32.41 -7.79 6.90
CA ASP A 92 33.17 -7.58 5.65
C ASP A 92 33.02 -6.13 5.17
N MET A 93 31.80 -5.59 5.22
CA MET A 93 31.53 -4.20 4.88
C MET A 93 32.31 -3.23 5.76
N PHE A 94 32.20 -3.39 7.09
CA PHE A 94 32.84 -2.48 8.03
C PHE A 94 34.37 -2.57 8.01
N ASP A 95 34.92 -3.78 7.91
CA ASP A 95 36.36 -3.99 7.85
C ASP A 95 36.95 -3.43 6.54
N ALA A 96 36.25 -3.57 5.42
CA ALA A 96 36.64 -2.94 4.15
C ALA A 96 36.61 -1.41 4.24
N LEU A 97 35.52 -0.84 4.80
CA LEU A 97 35.39 0.60 4.96
C LEU A 97 36.49 1.18 5.86
N ILE A 98 36.75 0.58 7.02
CA ILE A 98 37.80 1.05 7.93
C ILE A 98 39.19 0.92 7.29
N ARG A 99 39.47 -0.19 6.58
CA ARG A 99 40.74 -0.36 5.87
C ARG A 99 40.95 0.72 4.82
N ASP A 100 39.92 1.06 4.05
CA ASP A 100 40.02 2.10 3.03
C ASP A 100 40.17 3.49 3.66
N ILE A 101 39.48 3.78 4.77
CA ILE A 101 39.68 5.03 5.53
C ILE A 101 41.12 5.14 6.03
N ARG A 102 41.69 4.05 6.57
CA ARG A 102 43.09 4.01 7.04
C ARG A 102 44.11 4.26 5.94
N ASN A 103 43.78 3.91 4.70
CA ASN A 103 44.64 4.14 3.56
C ASN A 103 44.38 5.48 2.86
N ALA A 104 43.40 6.27 3.33
CA ALA A 104 43.08 7.54 2.72
C ALA A 104 44.23 8.53 2.85
N GLU A 105 44.50 9.27 1.77
CA GLU A 105 45.61 10.23 1.67
C GLU A 105 45.15 11.68 1.54
N HIS A 106 43.95 11.93 1.04
CA HIS A 106 43.48 13.28 0.67
C HIS A 106 42.13 13.63 1.28
N THR A 107 41.11 12.80 1.09
CA THR A 107 39.74 13.11 1.51
C THR A 107 38.96 11.89 2.01
N VAL A 108 38.14 12.08 3.03
CA VAL A 108 37.18 11.09 3.51
C VAL A 108 35.82 11.76 3.74
N ASN A 109 34.89 11.48 2.85
CA ASN A 109 33.53 12.02 2.86
C ASN A 109 32.56 10.89 3.24
N ILE A 110 31.92 10.97 4.40
CA ILE A 110 31.03 9.91 4.91
C ILE A 110 29.64 10.48 5.17
N MET A 111 28.62 9.78 4.68
CA MET A 111 27.22 10.06 4.96
C MET A 111 26.44 8.79 5.27
N PHE A 112 25.87 8.71 6.48
CA PHE A 112 24.98 7.61 6.85
C PHE A 112 23.74 8.13 7.56
N PHE A 113 22.61 7.48 7.30
CA PHE A 113 21.36 7.72 8.02
C PHE A 113 21.51 7.42 9.52
N ILE A 114 21.96 6.20 9.86
CA ILE A 114 22.18 5.80 11.26
C ILE A 114 23.68 5.65 11.53
N ILE A 115 24.17 6.43 12.48
CA ILE A 115 25.43 6.17 13.17
C ILE A 115 25.12 6.12 14.67
N LYS A 116 25.40 4.99 15.31
CA LYS A 116 25.29 4.84 16.76
C LYS A 116 26.66 4.92 17.41
N TYR A 117 26.74 5.61 18.55
CA TYR A 117 27.96 5.68 19.35
C TYR A 117 28.19 4.41 20.18
N ASP A 118 28.17 3.25 19.52
CA ASP A 118 28.58 1.97 20.07
C ASP A 118 30.03 1.65 19.70
N GLU A 119 30.50 0.43 19.94
CA GLU A 119 31.87 0.01 19.59
C GLU A 119 32.25 0.23 18.12
N ILE A 120 31.28 0.14 17.20
CA ILE A 120 31.50 0.26 15.75
C ILE A 120 31.55 1.73 15.36
N GLY A 121 30.58 2.53 15.83
CA GLY A 121 30.59 3.97 15.56
C GLY A 121 31.75 4.70 16.22
N ARG A 122 32.18 4.28 17.43
CA ARG A 122 33.37 4.84 18.09
C ARG A 122 34.62 4.54 17.29
N LYS A 123 34.83 3.28 16.88
CA LYS A 123 35.96 2.92 16.03
C LYS A 123 35.97 3.72 14.73
N LEU A 124 34.82 3.90 14.08
CA LEU A 124 34.73 4.77 12.89
C LEU A 124 35.20 6.20 13.19
N ILE A 125 34.69 6.82 14.27
CA ILE A 125 35.05 8.20 14.64
C ILE A 125 36.53 8.32 15.03
N GLU A 126 37.08 7.32 15.72
CA GLU A 126 38.50 7.26 16.08
C GLU A 126 39.40 7.24 14.83
N GLU A 127 39.08 6.40 13.84
CA GLU A 127 39.84 6.33 12.58
C GLU A 127 39.72 7.62 11.75
N LEU A 128 38.53 8.22 11.71
CA LEU A 128 38.31 9.53 11.09
C LEU A 128 39.09 10.64 11.80
N THR A 129 39.18 10.60 13.13
CA THR A 129 39.95 11.56 13.93
C THR A 129 41.43 11.42 13.62
N GLN A 130 41.93 10.18 13.57
CA GLN A 130 43.32 9.90 13.23
C GLN A 130 43.67 10.42 11.83
N LYS A 131 42.79 10.23 10.85
CA LYS A 131 42.98 10.77 9.50
C LYS A 131 42.97 12.30 9.44
N ALA A 132 42.08 12.93 10.20
CA ALA A 132 42.09 14.39 10.32
C ALA A 132 43.41 14.90 10.93
N LEU A 133 43.96 14.23 11.95
CA LEU A 133 45.27 14.55 12.53
C LEU A 133 46.43 14.39 11.53
N GLU A 134 46.32 13.45 10.59
CA GLU A 134 47.27 13.24 9.50
C GLU A 134 47.14 14.30 8.38
N GLY A 135 46.16 15.20 8.48
CA GLY A 135 45.91 16.27 7.51
C GLY A 135 44.95 15.90 6.38
N VAL A 136 44.34 14.72 6.43
CA VAL A 136 43.30 14.28 5.47
C VAL A 136 42.03 15.08 5.70
N GLU A 137 41.38 15.56 4.63
CA GLU A 137 40.14 16.30 4.77
C GLU A 137 38.97 15.36 5.08
N VAL A 138 38.46 15.44 6.31
CA VAL A 138 37.38 14.56 6.78
C VAL A 138 36.06 15.32 6.90
N ARG A 139 35.02 14.83 6.21
CA ARG A 139 33.65 15.35 6.31
C ARG A 139 32.69 14.24 6.77
N LEU A 140 32.17 14.37 7.99
CA LEU A 140 31.19 13.46 8.57
C LEU A 140 29.78 14.04 8.52
N PHE A 141 28.93 13.47 7.68
CA PHE A 141 27.55 13.87 7.52
C PHE A 141 26.58 12.83 8.08
N MET A 142 25.65 13.26 8.91
CA MET A 142 24.72 12.36 9.59
C MET A 142 23.28 12.86 9.51
N ASP A 143 22.32 11.95 9.49
CA ASP A 143 20.93 12.33 9.75
C ASP A 143 20.71 12.63 11.24
N SER A 144 20.00 13.72 11.54
CA SER A 144 19.77 14.18 12.91
C SER A 144 18.92 13.23 13.76
N MET A 145 18.03 12.44 13.16
CA MET A 145 17.18 11.48 13.87
C MET A 145 17.85 10.12 13.97
N GLY A 146 18.39 9.60 12.86
CA GLY A 146 19.09 8.31 12.85
C GLY A 146 20.33 8.31 13.76
N SER A 147 21.00 9.47 13.88
CA SER A 147 22.19 9.67 14.72
C SER A 147 21.93 10.56 15.94
N ARG A 148 20.68 10.59 16.45
CA ARG A 148 20.24 11.47 17.56
C ARG A 148 21.07 11.36 18.85
N HIS A 149 21.72 10.22 19.07
CA HIS A 149 22.53 9.93 20.25
C HIS A 149 23.97 10.42 20.15
N ILE A 150 24.43 10.84 18.97
CA ILE A 150 25.74 11.46 18.77
C ILE A 150 25.61 12.96 19.05
N ASN A 151 26.50 13.50 19.88
CA ASN A 151 26.55 14.91 20.23
C ASN A 151 27.96 15.49 20.04
N ASP A 152 28.06 16.81 20.12
CA ASP A 152 29.29 17.54 19.80
C ASP A 152 30.45 17.18 20.74
N LYS A 153 30.16 16.78 21.99
CA LYS A 153 31.20 16.32 22.93
C LYS A 153 31.81 15.00 22.49
N MET A 154 30.97 14.09 21.97
CA MET A 154 31.43 12.80 21.43
C MET A 154 32.25 12.93 20.14
N LEU A 155 32.17 14.08 19.47
CA LEU A 155 32.93 14.41 18.26
C LEU A 155 34.02 15.44 18.53
N ALA A 156 34.29 15.78 19.79
CA ALA A 156 35.20 16.88 20.13
C ALA A 156 36.59 16.64 19.55
N ASP A 157 37.11 15.42 19.67
CA ASP A 157 38.45 15.06 19.18
C ASP A 157 38.52 15.15 17.65
N LEU A 158 37.51 14.65 16.95
CA LEU A 158 37.40 14.78 15.48
C LEU A 158 37.41 16.25 15.05
N LEU A 159 36.64 17.10 15.73
CA LEU A 159 36.54 18.52 15.41
C LEU A 159 37.84 19.27 15.73
N GLN A 160 38.52 18.91 16.83
CA GLN A 160 39.81 19.49 17.21
C GLN A 160 40.92 19.07 16.24
N ALA A 161 40.85 17.85 15.71
CA ALA A 161 41.76 17.35 14.68
C ALA A 161 41.56 18.01 13.30
N GLY A 162 40.58 18.91 13.14
CA GLY A 162 40.27 19.59 11.86
C GLY A 162 39.18 18.89 11.03
N GLY A 163 38.64 17.77 11.51
CA GLY A 163 37.50 17.10 10.89
C GLY A 163 36.25 17.97 10.95
N ARG A 164 35.40 17.86 9.94
CA ARG A 164 34.15 18.63 9.82
C ARG A 164 32.95 17.73 10.00
N ARG A 165 31.85 18.29 10.49
CA ARG A 165 30.58 17.59 10.61
C ARG A 165 29.42 18.41 10.06
N SER A 166 28.42 17.72 9.54
CA SER A 166 27.13 18.32 9.22
C SER A 166 25.97 17.39 9.62
N TYR A 167 24.77 17.96 9.77
CA TYR A 167 23.56 17.20 10.09
C TYR A 167 22.46 17.53 9.09
N PHE A 168 21.76 16.51 8.62
CA PHE A 168 20.57 16.72 7.80
C PHE A 168 19.45 17.22 8.72
N PHE A 169 19.07 18.49 8.52
CA PHE A 169 18.33 19.37 9.44
C PHE A 169 19.07 19.72 10.75
N PRO A 170 19.44 21.00 10.98
CA PRO A 170 20.18 21.40 12.16
C PRO A 170 19.37 21.26 13.46
N LYS A 171 20.01 20.77 14.53
CA LYS A 171 19.41 20.53 15.86
C LYS A 171 18.87 21.79 16.57
N ARG A 172 19.09 23.00 16.04
CA ARG A 172 18.82 24.29 16.72
C ARG A 172 17.39 24.82 16.59
N LEU A 173 16.56 24.33 15.66
CA LEU A 173 15.14 24.71 15.55
C LEU A 173 14.26 23.82 16.44
N LYS A 174 14.23 24.12 17.75
CA LYS A 174 13.60 23.25 18.77
C LYS A 174 12.08 23.34 18.90
N LEU A 175 11.38 24.37 18.40
CA LEU A 175 9.95 24.55 18.74
C LEU A 175 8.92 24.28 17.63
N VAL A 176 9.28 24.32 16.35
CA VAL A 176 8.32 24.03 15.26
C VAL A 176 9.03 23.34 14.10
N ASN A 177 9.37 22.05 14.26
CA ASN A 177 10.14 21.32 13.25
C ASN A 177 9.22 20.69 12.18
N ILE A 178 8.77 21.54 11.27
CA ILE A 178 7.74 21.39 10.21
C ILE A 178 8.00 20.26 9.16
N LYS A 179 9.08 19.50 9.33
CA LYS A 179 9.67 18.68 8.26
C LYS A 179 10.08 17.28 8.72
N PHE A 180 9.35 16.68 9.66
CA PHE A 180 9.70 15.37 10.24
C PHE A 180 9.92 14.26 9.19
N ASN A 181 9.22 14.35 8.05
CA ASN A 181 9.25 13.39 6.96
C ASN A 181 10.40 13.58 5.96
N TYR A 182 11.13 14.70 5.99
CA TYR A 182 12.30 14.90 5.14
C TYR A 182 13.52 14.32 5.86
N ARG A 183 13.99 13.15 5.42
CA ARG A 183 15.14 12.45 6.02
C ARG A 183 16.11 12.01 4.94
N ASN A 184 17.40 12.10 5.24
CA ASN A 184 18.42 11.61 4.32
C ASN A 184 18.71 10.14 4.66
N HIS A 185 18.12 9.23 3.90
CA HIS A 185 18.31 7.78 4.07
C HIS A 185 19.53 7.22 3.33
N ARG A 186 20.34 8.09 2.70
CA ARG A 186 21.53 7.69 1.93
C ARG A 186 22.59 7.15 2.88
N LYS A 187 23.34 6.18 2.38
CA LYS A 187 24.46 5.53 3.05
C LYS A 187 25.55 5.48 2.01
N LEU A 188 26.47 6.42 2.11
CA LEU A 188 27.56 6.55 1.17
C LEU A 188 28.84 6.95 1.86
N ALA A 189 29.95 6.49 1.31
CA ALA A 189 31.27 6.99 1.65
C ALA A 189 32.05 7.21 0.36
N VAL A 190 32.82 8.28 0.28
CA VAL A 190 33.76 8.56 -0.80
C VAL A 190 35.12 8.81 -0.17
N ILE A 191 36.12 8.06 -0.62
CA ILE A 191 37.49 8.11 -0.11
C ILE A 191 38.39 8.47 -1.29
N ASP A 192 39.13 9.57 -1.14
CA ASP A 192 40.06 10.16 -2.13
C ASP A 192 39.46 10.43 -3.52
N GLY A 193 38.13 10.42 -3.64
CA GLY A 193 37.45 10.48 -4.94
C GLY A 193 37.61 9.22 -5.79
N GLU A 194 38.28 8.18 -5.28
CA GLU A 194 38.60 6.95 -6.03
C GLU A 194 37.76 5.74 -5.61
N ILE A 195 37.31 5.72 -4.35
CA ILE A 195 36.54 4.61 -3.77
C ILE A 195 35.20 5.14 -3.28
N GLY A 196 34.11 4.56 -3.80
CA GLY A 196 32.75 4.85 -3.38
C GLY A 196 32.11 3.64 -2.67
N TYR A 197 31.33 3.88 -1.64
CA TYR A 197 30.46 2.88 -0.99
C TYR A 197 29.02 3.34 -1.11
N ILE A 198 28.10 2.45 -1.49
CA ILE A 198 26.65 2.65 -1.39
C ILE A 198 25.92 1.36 -1.01
N GLY A 199 24.84 1.43 -0.22
CA GLY A 199 24.09 0.22 0.13
C GLY A 199 23.12 0.31 1.30
N GLY A 200 22.79 -0.86 1.87
CA GLY A 200 21.77 -1.01 2.92
C GLY A 200 22.27 -0.92 4.37
N PHE A 201 23.51 -1.37 4.64
CA PHE A 201 24.06 -1.35 6.00
C PHE A 201 24.27 0.06 6.57
N ASN A 202 23.87 0.28 7.83
CA ASN A 202 24.25 1.46 8.61
C ASN A 202 25.39 1.15 9.61
N ILE A 203 25.85 2.17 10.35
CA ILE A 203 26.91 2.04 11.34
C ILE A 203 26.32 1.80 12.74
N ALA A 204 26.12 0.52 13.08
CA ALA A 204 25.72 0.07 14.41
C ALA A 204 25.98 -1.44 14.62
N ARG A 205 26.13 -1.86 15.87
CA ARG A 205 26.41 -3.27 16.24
C ARG A 205 25.36 -4.28 15.74
N GLU A 206 24.11 -3.87 15.53
CA GLU A 206 23.06 -4.76 15.00
C GLU A 206 23.36 -5.27 13.59
N TYR A 207 24.06 -4.48 12.77
CA TYR A 207 24.45 -4.85 11.41
C TYR A 207 25.56 -5.89 11.37
N LEU A 208 26.30 -6.07 12.48
CA LEU A 208 27.27 -7.15 12.68
C LEU A 208 26.62 -8.39 13.33
N GLY A 209 25.30 -8.40 13.44
CA GLY A 209 24.53 -9.46 14.09
C GLY A 209 24.67 -9.54 15.61
N ARG A 210 25.24 -8.51 16.27
CA ARG A 210 25.50 -8.49 17.72
C ARG A 210 24.29 -8.10 18.56
N LYS A 211 23.10 -7.99 17.96
CA LYS A 211 21.85 -7.69 18.68
C LYS A 211 20.94 -8.90 18.64
N LYS A 212 20.75 -9.55 19.81
CA LYS A 212 19.95 -10.79 19.97
C LYS A 212 18.56 -10.72 19.31
N LYS A 213 17.90 -9.55 19.37
CA LYS A 213 16.60 -9.32 18.70
C LYS A 213 16.65 -9.70 17.21
N PHE A 214 17.68 -9.25 16.48
CA PHE A 214 17.77 -9.43 15.03
C PHE A 214 18.56 -10.69 14.68
N GLY A 215 19.64 -11.00 15.41
CA GLY A 215 20.56 -12.08 15.02
C GLY A 215 21.38 -11.68 13.79
N TYR A 216 21.76 -12.63 12.94
CA TYR A 216 22.48 -12.36 11.71
C TYR A 216 21.73 -11.36 10.82
N TRP A 217 22.42 -10.31 10.38
CA TRP A 217 21.87 -9.26 9.51
C TRP A 217 22.53 -9.34 8.14
N ARG A 218 21.77 -9.77 7.14
CA ARG A 218 22.20 -9.78 5.73
C ARG A 218 21.63 -8.55 5.03
N ASP A 219 22.48 -7.80 4.37
CA ASP A 219 22.11 -6.69 3.50
C ASP A 219 23.07 -6.65 2.29
N THR A 220 22.83 -5.79 1.31
CA THR A 220 23.76 -5.59 0.18
C THR A 220 24.39 -4.20 0.29
N HIS A 221 25.70 -4.14 0.44
CA HIS A 221 26.51 -2.98 0.13
C HIS A 221 27.37 -3.25 -1.10
N ILE A 222 27.68 -2.19 -1.84
CA ILE A 222 28.66 -2.25 -2.91
C ILE A 222 29.76 -1.25 -2.65
N ARG A 223 30.99 -1.71 -2.88
CA ARG A 223 32.19 -0.88 -2.98
C ARG A 223 32.52 -0.74 -4.45
N ILE A 224 32.72 0.50 -4.90
CA ILE A 224 32.88 0.88 -6.30
C ILE A 224 34.22 1.59 -6.45
N THR A 225 34.96 1.24 -7.50
CA THR A 225 36.12 2.00 -7.97
C THR A 225 35.97 2.23 -9.48
N GLY A 226 36.29 3.42 -9.96
CA GLY A 226 36.06 3.83 -11.35
C GLY A 226 35.38 5.19 -11.44
N GLN A 227 35.05 5.62 -12.65
CA GLN A 227 34.48 6.96 -12.89
C GLN A 227 33.14 7.19 -12.17
N ALA A 228 32.35 6.15 -11.88
CA ALA A 228 31.09 6.27 -11.16
C ALA A 228 31.25 6.89 -9.75
N VAL A 229 32.45 6.85 -9.16
CA VAL A 229 32.72 7.47 -7.86
C VAL A 229 32.59 8.99 -7.93
N GLN A 230 32.86 9.60 -9.08
CA GLN A 230 32.67 11.05 -9.28
C GLN A 230 31.21 11.46 -9.11
N ASP A 231 30.27 10.67 -9.66
CA ASP A 231 28.83 10.92 -9.49
C ASP A 231 28.41 10.73 -8.03
N ILE A 232 28.92 9.71 -7.34
CA ILE A 232 28.65 9.50 -5.90
C ILE A 232 29.17 10.69 -5.09
N ASN A 233 30.38 11.18 -5.40
CA ASN A 233 30.99 12.33 -4.74
C ASN A 233 30.20 13.62 -5.01
N ALA A 234 29.78 13.86 -6.25
CA ALA A 234 28.93 15.00 -6.58
C ALA A 234 27.63 15.00 -5.77
N ARG A 235 27.00 13.81 -5.58
CA ARG A 235 25.82 13.66 -4.72
C ARG A 235 26.12 13.97 -3.25
N PHE A 236 27.24 13.49 -2.71
CA PHE A 236 27.66 13.86 -1.37
C PHE A 236 27.84 15.37 -1.22
N LEU A 237 28.57 16.00 -2.14
CA LEU A 237 28.88 17.43 -2.08
C LEU A 237 27.61 18.28 -2.16
N MET A 238 26.66 17.93 -3.01
CA MET A 238 25.36 18.64 -3.08
C MET A 238 24.61 18.59 -1.74
N ASP A 239 24.55 17.42 -1.10
CA ASP A 239 23.89 17.31 0.20
C ASP A 239 24.71 18.02 1.31
N TRP A 240 26.04 17.98 1.22
CA TRP A 240 26.94 18.68 2.14
C TRP A 240 26.74 20.19 2.06
N ARG A 241 26.85 20.80 0.87
CA ARG A 241 26.62 22.23 0.64
C ARG A 241 25.29 22.69 1.22
N PHE A 242 24.22 21.93 0.95
CA PHE A 242 22.90 22.25 1.44
C PHE A 242 22.83 22.27 2.98
N SER A 243 23.54 21.35 3.64
CA SER A 243 23.46 21.18 5.09
C SER A 243 24.46 22.03 5.88
N SER A 244 25.69 22.19 5.38
CA SER A 244 26.76 22.94 6.03
C SER A 244 26.74 24.43 5.67
N GLY A 245 26.18 24.80 4.51
CA GLY A 245 26.28 26.13 3.93
C GLY A 245 27.66 26.45 3.35
N GLU A 246 28.57 25.46 3.33
CA GLU A 246 29.89 25.60 2.71
C GLU A 246 29.76 25.63 1.19
N ASP A 247 30.31 26.66 0.55
CA ASP A 247 30.32 26.79 -0.91
C ASP A 247 31.54 26.04 -1.46
N LEU A 248 31.40 24.72 -1.58
CA LEU A 248 32.34 23.90 -2.33
C LEU A 248 32.07 24.09 -3.83
N THR A 249 33.03 23.88 -4.71
CA THR A 249 32.81 23.84 -6.18
C THR A 249 32.93 22.39 -6.67
N LEU A 250 32.05 21.94 -7.58
CA LEU A 250 31.97 20.52 -7.99
C LEU A 250 33.17 20.18 -8.87
N SER A 251 33.83 21.21 -9.40
CA SER A 251 35.12 21.12 -10.07
C SER A 251 36.10 20.21 -9.34
N GLU A 252 36.22 20.29 -8.01
CA GLU A 252 37.16 19.45 -7.26
C GLU A 252 36.80 17.95 -7.32
N ALA A 253 35.51 17.61 -7.49
CA ALA A 253 35.05 16.22 -7.63
C ALA A 253 35.11 15.68 -9.07
N TYR A 254 34.97 16.55 -10.08
CA TYR A 254 34.99 16.16 -11.49
C TYR A 254 36.40 16.18 -12.11
N TYR A 255 37.35 16.95 -11.56
CA TYR A 255 38.71 17.05 -12.09
C TYR A 255 39.69 16.00 -11.56
N SER A 256 39.20 14.99 -10.82
CA SER A 256 40.03 13.82 -10.50
C SER A 256 40.35 13.05 -11.80
N PRO A 257 41.61 12.62 -12.01
CA PRO A 257 41.99 11.88 -13.21
C PRO A 257 41.11 10.65 -13.40
N VAL A 258 40.76 10.33 -14.65
CA VAL A 258 39.90 9.18 -14.98
C VAL A 258 40.63 7.88 -14.63
N ILE A 259 40.23 7.25 -13.52
CA ILE A 259 40.83 6.00 -13.07
C ILE A 259 40.01 4.83 -13.59
N LYS A 260 40.45 4.21 -14.68
CA LYS A 260 39.83 3.01 -15.23
C LYS A 260 40.17 1.80 -14.35
N ARG A 261 39.19 1.20 -13.68
CA ARG A 261 39.40 0.05 -12.76
C ARG A 261 38.60 -1.20 -13.13
N GLY A 262 37.78 -1.15 -14.17
CA GLY A 262 37.04 -2.31 -14.69
C GLY A 262 36.30 -2.01 -16.00
N VAL A 263 35.29 -2.82 -16.31
CA VAL A 263 34.48 -2.74 -17.55
C VAL A 263 32.97 -2.69 -17.25
N THR A 264 32.57 -2.45 -16.01
CA THR A 264 31.15 -2.49 -15.61
C THR A 264 30.47 -1.15 -15.87
N GLY A 265 29.37 -1.19 -16.60
CA GLY A 265 28.45 -0.07 -16.80
C GLY A 265 27.74 0.34 -15.50
N ILE A 266 27.77 1.61 -15.13
CA ILE A 266 27.08 2.16 -13.95
C ILE A 266 26.46 3.52 -14.28
N GLN A 267 25.21 3.72 -13.83
CA GLN A 267 24.54 5.01 -13.71
C GLN A 267 24.12 5.23 -12.26
N ILE A 268 24.46 6.38 -11.69
CA ILE A 268 24.01 6.78 -10.36
C ILE A 268 22.70 7.55 -10.48
N VAL A 269 21.58 6.86 -10.24
CA VAL A 269 20.24 7.46 -10.26
C VAL A 269 19.83 7.82 -8.85
N SER A 270 19.50 9.09 -8.61
CA SER A 270 19.05 9.58 -7.31
C SER A 270 17.67 10.22 -7.41
N SER A 271 16.78 9.86 -6.48
CA SER A 271 15.53 10.58 -6.24
C SER A 271 15.58 11.32 -4.91
N GLY A 272 14.77 12.35 -4.78
CA GLY A 272 14.68 13.19 -3.60
C GLY A 272 13.38 14.00 -3.61
N PRO A 273 12.97 14.56 -2.47
CA PRO A 273 11.69 15.25 -2.34
C PRO A 273 11.67 16.64 -3.00
N ASP A 274 12.79 17.03 -3.61
CA ASP A 274 13.01 18.15 -4.51
C ASP A 274 12.62 17.86 -5.97
N SER A 275 12.43 16.59 -6.34
CA SER A 275 12.00 16.18 -7.69
C SER A 275 10.60 15.56 -7.70
N LEU A 276 9.80 15.93 -8.70
CA LEU A 276 8.49 15.32 -8.99
C LEU A 276 8.58 14.13 -9.95
N ARG A 277 9.77 13.80 -10.45
CA ARG A 277 9.93 12.94 -11.63
C ARG A 277 10.02 11.44 -11.32
N GLU A 278 10.02 11.03 -10.05
CA GLU A 278 10.00 9.63 -9.59
C GLU A 278 11.00 8.73 -10.36
N GLU A 279 12.26 9.15 -10.48
CA GLU A 279 13.25 8.58 -11.39
C GLU A 279 13.54 7.10 -11.11
N VAL A 280 13.80 6.78 -9.82
CA VAL A 280 14.09 5.41 -9.38
C VAL A 280 12.90 4.47 -9.63
N LYS A 281 11.66 4.96 -9.46
CA LYS A 281 10.45 4.16 -9.74
C LYS A 281 10.36 3.76 -11.20
N ARG A 282 10.63 4.70 -12.12
CA ARG A 282 10.60 4.42 -13.57
C ARG A 282 11.66 3.42 -13.99
N ALA A 283 12.86 3.50 -13.40
CA ALA A 283 13.89 2.51 -13.60
C ALA A 283 13.44 1.11 -13.13
N TYR A 284 12.82 1.00 -11.95
CA TYR A 284 12.22 -0.26 -11.50
C TYR A 284 11.14 -0.78 -12.45
N MET A 285 10.22 0.08 -12.89
CA MET A 285 9.18 -0.32 -13.86
C MET A 285 9.79 -0.86 -15.16
N LYS A 286 10.77 -0.18 -15.76
CA LYS A 286 11.43 -0.64 -16.98
C LYS A 286 12.18 -1.96 -16.76
N MET A 287 12.83 -2.16 -15.61
CA MET A 287 13.47 -3.44 -15.28
C MET A 287 12.43 -4.57 -15.20
N ILE A 288 11.30 -4.34 -14.52
CA ILE A 288 10.24 -5.35 -14.35
C ILE A 288 9.60 -5.69 -15.70
N THR A 289 9.21 -4.69 -16.49
CA THR A 289 8.51 -4.90 -17.77
C THR A 289 9.41 -5.43 -18.88
N SER A 290 10.73 -5.25 -18.78
CA SER A 290 11.70 -5.81 -19.74
C SER A 290 12.21 -7.20 -19.33
N SER A 291 11.77 -7.72 -18.18
CA SER A 291 12.23 -9.02 -17.68
C SER A 291 11.60 -10.18 -18.46
N SER A 292 12.41 -11.11 -18.95
CA SER A 292 11.96 -12.27 -19.74
C SER A 292 11.97 -13.59 -18.99
N ARG A 293 12.68 -13.69 -17.86
CA ARG A 293 12.87 -14.95 -17.13
C ARG A 293 12.52 -14.87 -15.65
N SER A 294 13.04 -13.89 -14.93
CA SER A 294 12.83 -13.78 -13.48
C SER A 294 12.98 -12.35 -12.98
N VAL A 295 12.23 -12.00 -11.94
CA VAL A 295 12.35 -10.76 -11.17
C VAL A 295 12.49 -11.11 -9.69
N TYR A 296 13.68 -10.93 -9.14
CA TYR A 296 13.94 -11.15 -7.71
C TYR A 296 14.08 -9.82 -6.98
N ILE A 297 13.15 -9.56 -6.06
CA ILE A 297 13.14 -8.33 -5.26
C ILE A 297 13.49 -8.71 -3.83
N GLN A 298 14.49 -8.04 -3.26
CA GLN A 298 14.78 -8.08 -1.84
C GLN A 298 14.55 -6.71 -1.24
N THR A 299 13.61 -6.59 -0.31
CA THR A 299 13.32 -5.32 0.35
C THR A 299 12.83 -5.54 1.78
N PRO A 300 13.29 -4.71 2.74
CA PRO A 300 12.74 -4.72 4.09
C PRO A 300 11.32 -4.15 4.17
N TYR A 301 10.89 -3.38 3.16
CA TYR A 301 9.67 -2.57 3.19
C TYR A 301 8.93 -2.67 1.84
N PHE A 302 8.32 -3.83 1.54
CA PHE A 302 7.53 -3.96 0.32
C PHE A 302 6.16 -3.31 0.48
N VAL A 303 6.07 -2.03 0.08
CA VAL A 303 4.83 -1.25 0.01
C VAL A 303 4.78 -0.60 -1.38
N PRO A 304 4.53 -1.38 -2.45
CA PRO A 304 4.55 -0.85 -3.81
C PRO A 304 3.34 0.05 -4.05
N ASP A 305 3.53 1.08 -4.88
CA ASP A 305 2.39 1.81 -5.44
C ASP A 305 1.71 0.98 -6.54
N PRO A 306 0.47 1.35 -6.96
CA PRO A 306 -0.27 0.59 -7.96
C PRO A 306 0.51 0.32 -9.26
N SER A 307 1.36 1.24 -9.71
CA SER A 307 2.11 1.05 -10.96
C SER A 307 3.16 -0.06 -10.86
N ILE A 308 3.90 -0.13 -9.75
CA ILE A 308 4.88 -1.19 -9.51
C ILE A 308 4.17 -2.54 -9.29
N LEU A 309 3.07 -2.52 -8.53
CA LEU A 309 2.31 -3.74 -8.25
C LEU A 309 1.71 -4.34 -9.53
N GLU A 310 1.07 -3.54 -10.38
CA GLU A 310 0.54 -4.02 -11.66
C GLU A 310 1.65 -4.49 -12.61
N SER A 311 2.80 -3.80 -12.63
CA SER A 311 3.94 -4.24 -13.44
C SER A 311 4.46 -5.63 -13.01
N LEU A 312 4.50 -5.91 -11.71
CA LEU A 312 4.89 -7.23 -11.18
C LEU A 312 3.85 -8.31 -11.48
N LYS A 313 2.55 -7.99 -11.33
CA LYS A 313 1.46 -8.90 -11.68
C LYS A 313 1.49 -9.27 -13.16
N MET A 314 1.66 -8.28 -14.04
CA MET A 314 1.78 -8.50 -15.48
C MET A 314 2.97 -9.40 -15.81
N ALA A 315 4.15 -9.12 -15.24
CA ALA A 315 5.33 -9.96 -15.44
C ALA A 315 5.06 -11.43 -15.01
N ALA A 316 4.46 -11.63 -13.84
CA ALA A 316 4.10 -12.97 -13.36
C ALA A 316 3.08 -13.67 -14.29
N GLN A 317 2.06 -12.97 -14.77
CA GLN A 317 1.07 -13.49 -15.72
C GLN A 317 1.68 -13.85 -17.08
N CYS A 318 2.75 -13.16 -17.49
CA CYS A 318 3.52 -13.48 -18.68
C CYS A 318 4.51 -14.64 -18.49
N GLY A 319 4.53 -15.30 -17.32
CA GLY A 319 5.37 -16.46 -17.03
C GLY A 319 6.77 -16.14 -16.51
N VAL A 320 7.05 -14.90 -16.13
CA VAL A 320 8.30 -14.49 -15.47
C VAL A 320 8.29 -14.97 -14.01
N ASP A 321 9.37 -15.59 -13.54
CA ASP A 321 9.52 -16.02 -12.13
C ASP A 321 9.73 -14.81 -11.21
N VAL A 322 8.64 -14.31 -10.61
CA VAL A 322 8.67 -13.18 -9.68
C VAL A 322 8.80 -13.69 -8.24
N ARG A 323 9.92 -13.41 -7.58
CA ARG A 323 10.15 -13.76 -6.17
C ARG A 323 10.43 -12.54 -5.33
N LEU A 324 9.74 -12.44 -4.20
CA LEU A 324 9.94 -11.39 -3.21
C LEU A 324 10.56 -11.98 -1.94
N MET A 325 11.67 -11.38 -1.50
CA MET A 325 12.35 -11.68 -0.25
C MET A 325 12.15 -10.53 0.74
N ILE A 326 11.52 -10.84 1.86
CA ILE A 326 11.22 -9.91 2.95
C ILE A 326 11.84 -10.39 4.27
N PRO A 327 12.12 -9.48 5.22
CA PRO A 327 12.70 -9.85 6.50
C PRO A 327 11.71 -10.67 7.33
N CYS A 328 12.17 -11.81 7.85
CA CYS A 328 11.41 -12.62 8.81
C CYS A 328 11.18 -11.87 10.15
N LYS A 329 12.08 -10.95 10.52
CA LYS A 329 11.99 -10.18 11.77
C LYS A 329 11.81 -8.69 11.48
N PRO A 330 10.77 -8.04 12.01
CA PRO A 330 10.55 -6.62 11.79
C PRO A 330 11.56 -5.76 12.55
N ASP A 331 12.24 -4.88 11.81
CA ASP A 331 12.93 -3.72 12.34
C ASP A 331 11.96 -2.54 12.56
N HIS A 332 10.94 -2.39 11.71
CA HIS A 332 9.85 -1.43 11.83
C HIS A 332 8.46 -2.11 11.88
N PRO A 333 7.83 -2.23 13.08
CA PRO A 333 6.58 -3.00 13.25
C PRO A 333 5.44 -2.57 12.34
N PHE A 334 5.21 -1.27 12.17
CA PHE A 334 4.11 -0.75 11.35
C PHE A 334 4.25 -1.10 9.86
N VAL A 335 5.47 -1.01 9.31
CA VAL A 335 5.71 -1.33 7.89
C VAL A 335 5.60 -2.83 7.66
N TYR A 336 6.02 -3.61 8.65
CA TYR A 336 5.83 -5.06 8.63
C TYR A 336 4.37 -5.48 8.77
N LEU A 337 3.54 -4.72 9.52
CA LEU A 337 2.09 -4.93 9.55
C LEU A 337 1.44 -4.62 8.21
N SER A 338 1.85 -3.55 7.51
CA SER A 338 1.38 -3.29 6.13
C SER A 338 1.78 -4.40 5.17
N LEU A 339 2.96 -4.99 5.37
CA LEU A 339 3.45 -6.12 4.59
C LEU A 339 2.65 -7.41 4.87
N ILE A 340 2.36 -7.69 6.15
CA ILE A 340 1.46 -8.75 6.61
C ILE A 340 0.06 -8.53 6.04
N TYR A 341 -0.48 -7.31 6.06
CA TYR A 341 -1.76 -7.00 5.44
C TYR A 341 -1.78 -7.35 3.94
N ILE A 342 -0.71 -7.04 3.21
CA ILE A 342 -0.58 -7.38 1.79
C ILE A 342 -0.44 -8.90 1.55
N PHE A 343 0.20 -9.65 2.47
CA PHE A 343 0.62 -11.04 2.22
C PHE A 343 -0.04 -12.13 3.07
N SER A 344 -0.55 -11.85 4.26
CA SER A 344 -0.70 -12.85 5.31
C SER A 344 -2.10 -13.14 5.80
N GLU A 345 -3.13 -12.34 5.52
CA GLU A 345 -4.46 -12.78 5.98
C GLU A 345 -4.98 -13.91 5.08
N HIS A 346 -4.89 -13.83 3.75
CA HIS A 346 -5.27 -14.94 2.88
C HIS A 346 -4.64 -14.83 1.47
N PRO A 347 -3.50 -15.49 1.17
CA PRO A 347 -2.81 -15.38 -0.13
C PRO A 347 -3.59 -15.98 -1.34
N GLY A 348 -4.81 -16.46 -1.12
CA GLY A 348 -5.77 -16.85 -2.15
C GLY A 348 -7.18 -16.24 -1.94
N THR A 349 -7.32 -15.21 -1.10
CA THR A 349 -8.62 -14.56 -0.90
C THR A 349 -9.08 -13.87 -2.17
N THR A 350 -10.37 -14.01 -2.45
CA THR A 350 -11.07 -13.21 -3.46
C THR A 350 -11.34 -11.77 -2.97
N GLY A 351 -10.89 -11.42 -1.76
CA GLY A 351 -11.27 -10.21 -1.04
C GLY A 351 -12.65 -10.35 -0.37
N SER A 352 -12.96 -9.42 0.53
CA SER A 352 -14.31 -9.23 1.08
C SER A 352 -14.81 -7.83 0.73
N LEU A 353 -16.14 -7.62 0.81
CA LEU A 353 -16.70 -6.27 0.66
C LEU A 353 -16.19 -5.33 1.77
N GLY A 354 -15.97 -5.86 2.98
CA GLY A 354 -15.39 -5.12 4.09
C GLY A 354 -13.97 -4.61 3.79
N CYS A 355 -13.12 -5.40 3.13
CA CYS A 355 -11.80 -4.95 2.67
C CYS A 355 -11.91 -3.78 1.68
N ALA A 356 -12.78 -3.91 0.68
CA ALA A 356 -12.98 -2.87 -0.34
C ALA A 356 -13.52 -1.55 0.27
N ILE A 357 -14.39 -1.63 1.29
CA ILE A 357 -14.86 -0.46 2.04
C ILE A 357 -13.69 0.22 2.75
N SER A 358 -12.85 -0.54 3.45
CA SER A 358 -11.70 0.03 4.17
C SER A 358 -10.71 0.71 3.23
N GLU A 359 -10.38 0.08 2.09
CA GLU A 359 -9.52 0.69 1.06
C GLU A 359 -10.14 1.96 0.47
N ALA A 360 -11.44 1.97 0.19
CA ALA A 360 -12.13 3.13 -0.36
C ALA A 360 -12.23 4.28 0.66
N VAL A 361 -12.47 3.97 1.94
CA VAL A 361 -12.45 4.95 3.04
C VAL A 361 -11.05 5.52 3.21
N GLU A 362 -10.01 4.68 3.22
CA GLU A 362 -8.62 5.14 3.30
C GLU A 362 -8.26 6.04 2.11
N ALA A 363 -8.59 5.62 0.87
CA ALA A 363 -8.32 6.40 -0.33
C ALA A 363 -9.06 7.76 -0.33
N ALA A 364 -10.32 7.79 0.10
CA ALA A 364 -11.10 9.01 0.16
C ALA A 364 -10.67 9.95 1.30
N THR A 365 -10.26 9.39 2.45
CA THR A 365 -9.83 10.19 3.62
C THR A 365 -8.39 10.70 3.50
N SER A 366 -7.56 10.05 2.68
CA SER A 366 -6.18 10.44 2.40
C SER A 366 -6.01 11.38 1.19
N ARG A 367 -7.05 11.59 0.37
CA ARG A 367 -7.01 12.44 -0.84
C ARG A 367 -7.93 13.66 -0.73
N GLU A 368 -7.36 14.84 -0.94
CA GLU A 368 -8.13 16.09 -0.98
C GLU A 368 -9.13 16.09 -2.14
N GLY A 369 -10.35 16.59 -1.90
CA GLY A 369 -11.43 16.65 -2.89
C GLY A 369 -12.26 15.37 -3.03
N TYR A 370 -11.86 14.26 -2.40
CA TYR A 370 -12.62 13.01 -2.42
C TYR A 370 -13.51 12.87 -1.19
N ARG A 371 -14.64 12.19 -1.37
CA ARG A 371 -15.58 11.82 -0.30
C ARG A 371 -15.96 10.36 -0.51
N TYR A 372 -16.03 9.62 0.59
CA TYR A 372 -16.53 8.27 0.56
C TYR A 372 -18.05 8.27 0.76
N VAL A 373 -18.75 7.49 -0.04
CA VAL A 373 -20.19 7.26 0.10
C VAL A 373 -20.37 5.78 0.37
N LEU A 374 -20.67 5.43 1.63
CA LEU A 374 -21.01 4.05 1.97
C LEU A 374 -22.38 3.71 1.37
N GLY A 375 -22.41 2.71 0.48
CA GLY A 375 -23.56 2.41 -0.38
C GLY A 375 -24.63 1.49 0.20
N SER A 376 -24.49 1.05 1.46
CA SER A 376 -25.47 0.18 2.14
C SER A 376 -25.34 0.28 3.67
N VAL A 377 -26.14 -0.50 4.40
CA VAL A 377 -26.12 -0.71 5.87
C VAL A 377 -26.51 0.51 6.71
N LEU A 378 -25.99 1.70 6.39
CA LEU A 378 -26.25 2.92 7.15
C LEU A 378 -27.69 3.41 6.97
N SER A 379 -28.25 3.97 8.03
CA SER A 379 -29.65 4.42 8.09
C SER A 379 -30.01 5.44 7.00
N GLN A 380 -29.09 6.33 6.63
CA GLN A 380 -29.35 7.29 5.54
C GLN A 380 -29.49 6.62 4.17
N VAL A 381 -28.83 5.48 3.94
CA VAL A 381 -28.98 4.73 2.69
C VAL A 381 -30.35 4.07 2.65
N LEU A 382 -30.78 3.48 3.77
CA LEU A 382 -32.13 2.93 3.90
C LEU A 382 -33.19 4.02 3.65
N LEU A 383 -33.00 5.20 4.24
CA LEU A 383 -33.87 6.36 4.01
C LEU A 383 -33.95 6.72 2.52
N HIS A 384 -32.82 6.79 1.81
CA HIS A 384 -32.83 7.09 0.38
C HIS A 384 -33.54 6.01 -0.44
N GLN A 385 -33.43 4.74 -0.02
CA GLN A 385 -34.05 3.62 -0.70
C GLN A 385 -35.56 3.47 -0.41
N THR A 386 -36.13 4.22 0.55
CA THR A 386 -37.59 4.13 0.84
C THR A 386 -38.46 4.52 -0.33
N VAL A 387 -37.90 5.23 -1.33
CA VAL A 387 -38.58 5.51 -2.59
C VAL A 387 -39.11 4.22 -3.25
N ILE A 388 -38.38 3.11 -3.15
CA ILE A 388 -38.81 1.80 -3.67
C ILE A 388 -40.14 1.39 -3.06
N GLY A 389 -40.22 1.38 -1.72
CA GLY A 389 -41.43 1.00 -1.01
C GLY A 389 -42.57 1.99 -1.23
N LEU A 390 -42.28 3.30 -1.24
CA LEU A 390 -43.28 4.35 -1.45
C LEU A 390 -43.93 4.24 -2.84
N GLU A 391 -43.14 4.03 -3.87
CA GLU A 391 -43.63 3.81 -5.24
C GLU A 391 -44.39 2.48 -5.36
N THR A 392 -43.87 1.41 -4.74
CA THR A 392 -44.53 0.10 -4.71
C THR A 392 -45.91 0.21 -4.06
N LYS A 393 -46.00 0.81 -2.87
CA LYS A 393 -47.27 1.02 -2.17
C LYS A 393 -48.23 1.88 -2.98
N THR A 394 -47.74 2.97 -3.57
CA THR A 394 -48.56 3.84 -4.43
C THR A 394 -49.12 3.08 -5.64
N ALA A 395 -48.31 2.21 -6.25
CA ALA A 395 -48.74 1.37 -7.36
C ALA A 395 -49.81 0.36 -6.91
N LEU A 396 -49.60 -0.34 -5.79
CA LEU A 396 -50.55 -1.29 -5.23
C LEU A 396 -51.89 -0.62 -4.87
N ASP A 397 -51.83 0.51 -4.15
CA ASP A 397 -53.00 1.30 -3.77
C ASP A 397 -53.80 1.76 -5.01
N LYS A 398 -53.12 2.17 -6.09
CA LYS A 398 -53.75 2.58 -7.36
C LYS A 398 -54.58 1.46 -7.99
N TYR A 399 -54.18 0.20 -7.81
CA TYR A 399 -54.89 -0.96 -8.34
C TYR A 399 -55.77 -1.66 -7.30
N GLY A 400 -55.84 -1.14 -6.07
CA GLY A 400 -56.60 -1.78 -4.98
C GLY A 400 -56.05 -3.15 -4.58
N ILE A 401 -54.74 -3.37 -4.75
CA ILE A 401 -54.07 -4.63 -4.43
C ILE A 401 -53.47 -4.51 -3.03
N GLU A 402 -53.77 -5.44 -2.14
CA GLU A 402 -53.16 -5.50 -0.81
C GLU A 402 -52.20 -6.69 -0.73
N PRO A 403 -50.92 -6.49 -0.34
CA PRO A 403 -49.99 -7.59 -0.19
C PRO A 403 -50.25 -8.35 1.10
N ASP A 404 -50.29 -9.68 1.03
CA ASP A 404 -50.24 -10.54 2.22
C ASP A 404 -48.78 -10.74 2.66
N MET A 405 -47.88 -10.82 1.68
CA MET A 405 -46.47 -11.12 1.88
C MET A 405 -45.56 -10.19 1.08
N ILE A 406 -44.48 -9.75 1.72
CA ILE A 406 -43.44 -8.91 1.11
C ILE A 406 -42.08 -9.58 1.30
N ILE A 407 -41.45 -9.95 0.20
CA ILE A 407 -40.19 -10.72 0.17
C ILE A 407 -39.08 -9.87 -0.42
N GLY A 408 -37.93 -9.77 0.24
CA GLY A 408 -36.79 -9.03 -0.30
C GLY A 408 -35.46 -9.72 0.01
N CYS A 409 -34.50 -9.59 -0.89
CA CYS A 409 -33.16 -10.16 -0.70
C CYS A 409 -32.30 -9.29 0.20
N ALA A 410 -31.54 -9.91 1.10
CA ALA A 410 -30.83 -9.26 2.18
C ALA A 410 -29.31 -9.48 2.03
N GLY A 411 -28.61 -8.43 1.63
CA GLY A 411 -27.14 -8.35 1.68
C GLY A 411 -26.74 -7.50 2.88
N GLY A 412 -26.46 -6.21 2.68
CA GLY A 412 -26.46 -5.20 3.75
C GLY A 412 -27.85 -4.64 4.09
N GLY A 413 -28.88 -5.08 3.34
CA GLY A 413 -30.29 -4.81 3.63
C GLY A 413 -30.86 -3.50 3.10
N SER A 414 -30.11 -2.67 2.38
CA SER A 414 -30.63 -1.37 1.90
C SER A 414 -31.82 -1.47 0.95
N ASN A 415 -31.82 -2.42 0.00
CA ASN A 415 -32.94 -2.63 -0.92
C ASN A 415 -34.20 -3.13 -0.18
N LEU A 416 -34.03 -4.10 0.74
CA LEU A 416 -35.10 -4.67 1.54
C LEU A 416 -35.71 -3.61 2.44
N GLY A 417 -34.87 -2.88 3.19
CA GLY A 417 -35.31 -1.79 4.06
C GLY A 417 -36.06 -0.71 3.28
N GLY A 418 -35.60 -0.39 2.07
CA GLY A 418 -36.28 0.54 1.17
C GLY A 418 -37.66 0.05 0.72
N LEU A 419 -37.75 -1.23 0.31
CA LEU A 419 -39.01 -1.86 -0.12
C LEU A 419 -40.04 -1.92 1.00
N ILE A 420 -39.64 -2.37 2.20
CA ILE A 420 -40.58 -2.63 3.28
C ILE A 420 -40.95 -1.38 4.09
N ALA A 421 -40.20 -0.28 3.97
CA ALA A 421 -40.32 0.88 4.85
C ALA A 421 -41.77 1.38 5.09
N PRO A 422 -42.59 1.64 4.05
CA PRO A 422 -43.96 2.13 4.30
C PRO A 422 -44.87 1.04 4.86
N PHE A 423 -44.71 -0.22 4.45
CA PHE A 423 -45.50 -1.36 4.93
C PHE A 423 -45.19 -1.69 6.39
N MET A 424 -43.90 -1.73 6.74
CA MET A 424 -43.46 -1.89 8.12
C MET A 424 -43.93 -0.72 8.99
N GLY A 425 -43.98 0.49 8.45
CA GLY A 425 -44.57 1.63 9.13
C GLY A 425 -46.04 1.40 9.54
N GLU A 426 -46.87 0.88 8.63
CA GLU A 426 -48.27 0.53 8.93
C GLU A 426 -48.35 -0.63 9.94
N LYS A 427 -47.50 -1.65 9.80
CA LYS A 427 -47.42 -2.78 10.74
C LYS A 427 -47.08 -2.35 12.16
N LEU A 428 -46.08 -1.47 12.32
CA LEU A 428 -45.68 -0.93 13.62
C LEU A 428 -46.76 -0.04 14.26
N ARG A 429 -47.63 0.60 13.46
CA ARG A 429 -48.78 1.37 13.95
C ARG A 429 -50.02 0.52 14.22
N GLY A 430 -49.96 -0.79 13.93
CA GLY A 430 -51.09 -1.72 14.08
C GLY A 430 -52.19 -1.50 13.04
N GLU A 431 -51.88 -0.85 11.92
CA GLU A 431 -52.86 -0.53 10.86
C GLU A 431 -53.13 -1.75 9.97
N LYS A 432 -52.07 -2.51 9.66
CA LYS A 432 -52.11 -3.72 8.81
C LYS A 432 -51.08 -4.73 9.28
N ASP A 433 -51.31 -6.00 8.99
CA ASP A 433 -50.38 -7.08 9.38
C ASP A 433 -49.83 -7.79 8.13
N TYR A 434 -48.60 -7.46 7.78
CA TYR A 434 -47.91 -8.02 6.62
C TYR A 434 -46.92 -9.12 7.03
N GLN A 435 -46.85 -10.21 6.27
CA GLN A 435 -45.74 -11.16 6.41
C GLN A 435 -44.51 -10.63 5.66
N ILE A 436 -43.44 -10.30 6.38
CA ILE A 436 -42.22 -9.74 5.79
C ILE A 436 -41.10 -10.77 5.89
N ILE A 437 -40.51 -11.14 4.75
CA ILE A 437 -39.48 -12.18 4.66
C ILE A 437 -38.21 -11.61 4.03
N ALA A 438 -37.15 -11.56 4.81
CA ALA A 438 -35.79 -11.31 4.32
C ALA A 438 -35.17 -12.61 3.82
N VAL A 439 -34.53 -12.57 2.65
CA VAL A 439 -33.88 -13.75 2.06
C VAL A 439 -32.40 -13.52 1.86
N GLU A 440 -31.57 -14.37 2.45
CA GLU A 440 -30.11 -14.29 2.40
C GLU A 440 -29.51 -15.59 1.83
N PRO A 441 -28.24 -15.61 1.41
CA PRO A 441 -27.60 -16.84 0.95
C PRO A 441 -27.23 -17.73 2.14
N ALA A 442 -27.39 -19.04 1.99
CA ALA A 442 -26.93 -20.01 2.99
C ALA A 442 -25.40 -19.97 3.21
N SER A 443 -24.65 -19.45 2.25
CA SER A 443 -23.21 -19.25 2.33
C SER A 443 -22.80 -18.00 3.13
N CYS A 444 -23.69 -17.01 3.30
CA CYS A 444 -23.48 -15.81 4.12
C CYS A 444 -24.71 -15.52 5.01
N PRO A 445 -25.01 -16.39 6.00
CA PRO A 445 -26.28 -16.37 6.73
C PRO A 445 -26.30 -15.37 7.91
N SER A 446 -26.20 -14.06 7.64
CA SER A 446 -26.02 -13.04 8.69
C SER A 446 -27.21 -12.87 9.62
N LEU A 447 -28.45 -12.99 9.14
CA LEU A 447 -29.66 -12.96 9.97
C LEU A 447 -29.95 -14.32 10.60
N THR A 448 -29.96 -15.39 9.82
CA THR A 448 -30.43 -16.71 10.27
C THR A 448 -29.44 -17.45 11.17
N ARG A 449 -28.14 -17.13 11.09
CA ARG A 449 -27.08 -17.76 11.90
C ARG A 449 -26.08 -16.77 12.51
N GLY A 450 -26.23 -15.48 12.27
CA GLY A 450 -25.36 -14.46 12.88
C GLY A 450 -25.75 -14.11 14.32
N ARG A 451 -24.95 -13.26 14.95
CA ARG A 451 -25.19 -12.77 16.31
C ARG A 451 -25.63 -11.31 16.28
N TYR A 452 -26.62 -10.97 17.11
CA TYR A 452 -27.03 -9.58 17.31
C TYR A 452 -26.09 -8.87 18.29
N ALA A 453 -25.13 -8.12 17.76
CA ALA A 453 -24.06 -7.52 18.54
C ALA A 453 -23.60 -6.17 17.95
N TYR A 454 -22.81 -5.42 18.71
CA TYR A 454 -22.05 -4.31 18.13
C TYR A 454 -20.90 -4.86 17.30
N ASP A 455 -20.75 -4.37 16.07
CA ASP A 455 -19.65 -4.75 15.19
C ASP A 455 -19.33 -3.61 14.21
N PHE A 456 -18.17 -3.71 13.55
CA PHE A 456 -17.72 -2.75 12.55
C PHE A 456 -18.39 -2.98 11.20
N CYS A 457 -18.75 -1.89 10.52
CA CYS A 457 -19.31 -1.99 9.16
C CYS A 457 -18.26 -2.35 8.10
N ASP A 458 -16.97 -2.37 8.43
CA ASP A 458 -15.87 -2.67 7.54
C ASP A 458 -14.78 -3.50 8.24
N THR A 459 -14.01 -4.25 7.46
CA THR A 459 -12.98 -5.17 7.99
C THR A 459 -11.80 -4.41 8.61
N GLY A 460 -11.47 -3.24 8.07
CA GLY A 460 -10.43 -2.33 8.56
C GLY A 460 -10.82 -1.53 9.80
N LYS A 461 -12.04 -1.71 10.32
CA LYS A 461 -12.54 -1.11 11.57
C LYS A 461 -12.46 0.43 11.56
N VAL A 462 -12.71 1.04 10.40
CA VAL A 462 -12.65 2.49 10.19
C VAL A 462 -14.04 3.14 10.31
N CYS A 463 -15.09 2.41 9.93
CA CYS A 463 -16.48 2.82 10.13
C CYS A 463 -16.88 2.73 11.60
N PRO A 464 -17.87 3.53 12.04
CA PRO A 464 -18.38 3.43 13.40
C PRO A 464 -19.00 2.05 13.67
N LEU A 465 -18.98 1.64 14.95
CA LEU A 465 -19.70 0.46 15.41
C LEU A 465 -21.21 0.64 15.20
N GLN A 466 -21.86 -0.43 14.74
CA GLN A 466 -23.32 -0.51 14.67
C GLN A 466 -23.80 -1.77 15.36
N LYS A 467 -24.95 -1.67 16.04
CA LYS A 467 -25.65 -2.81 16.60
C LYS A 467 -26.43 -3.51 15.48
N MET A 468 -25.98 -4.69 15.08
CA MET A 468 -26.51 -5.42 13.93
C MET A 468 -26.39 -6.93 14.11
N TYR A 469 -27.18 -7.67 13.33
CA TYR A 469 -26.90 -9.07 13.08
C TYR A 469 -25.65 -9.17 12.20
N THR A 470 -24.67 -9.97 12.63
CA THR A 470 -23.35 -10.05 12.00
C THR A 470 -22.74 -11.45 12.09
N LEU A 471 -21.94 -11.81 11.08
CA LEU A 471 -21.03 -12.95 11.05
C LEU A 471 -19.61 -12.59 11.55
N GLY A 472 -19.40 -11.33 11.96
CA GLY A 472 -18.10 -10.75 12.30
C GLY A 472 -17.47 -10.01 11.10
N SER A 473 -16.89 -8.84 11.32
CA SER A 473 -16.32 -7.99 10.24
C SER A 473 -15.13 -8.59 9.49
N GLY A 474 -14.51 -9.63 10.04
CA GLY A 474 -13.49 -10.45 9.39
C GLY A 474 -14.03 -11.61 8.54
N PHE A 475 -15.36 -11.81 8.46
CA PHE A 475 -15.94 -12.91 7.70
C PHE A 475 -15.63 -12.81 6.20
N ILE A 476 -15.22 -13.92 5.60
CA ILE A 476 -14.90 -14.03 4.17
C ILE A 476 -15.80 -15.09 3.56
N PRO A 477 -16.68 -14.72 2.61
CA PRO A 477 -17.48 -15.68 1.86
C PRO A 477 -16.61 -16.67 1.09
N SER A 478 -17.10 -17.90 0.92
CA SER A 478 -16.41 -18.91 0.11
C SER A 478 -16.20 -18.44 -1.33
N ALA A 479 -15.05 -18.79 -1.91
CA ALA A 479 -14.66 -18.42 -3.28
C ALA A 479 -15.60 -19.02 -4.36
N ASN A 480 -16.32 -20.11 -4.04
CA ASN A 480 -17.31 -20.71 -4.96
C ASN A 480 -18.67 -20.00 -4.94
N HIS A 481 -18.89 -19.02 -4.05
CA HIS A 481 -20.17 -18.33 -3.93
C HIS A 481 -20.38 -17.31 -5.05
N ALA A 482 -21.40 -17.51 -5.88
CA ALA A 482 -21.73 -16.66 -7.02
C ALA A 482 -23.07 -15.94 -6.87
N GLY A 483 -23.80 -16.13 -5.76
CA GLY A 483 -25.13 -15.56 -5.53
C GLY A 483 -25.18 -14.09 -5.08
N GLY A 484 -24.04 -13.40 -4.99
CA GLY A 484 -24.02 -12.02 -4.44
C GLY A 484 -24.27 -11.98 -2.93
N LEU A 485 -24.83 -10.89 -2.39
CA LEU A 485 -25.24 -10.78 -0.98
C LEU A 485 -24.14 -11.16 0.05
N ARG A 486 -22.91 -10.73 -0.21
CA ARG A 486 -21.67 -11.19 0.48
C ARG A 486 -21.32 -10.46 1.78
N TYR A 487 -22.15 -9.51 2.19
CA TYR A 487 -21.81 -8.64 3.31
C TYR A 487 -22.01 -9.37 4.65
N HIS A 488 -21.10 -9.17 5.60
CA HIS A 488 -21.07 -9.92 6.86
C HIS A 488 -22.16 -9.53 7.84
N GLY A 489 -22.69 -8.30 7.72
CA GLY A 489 -23.66 -7.73 8.64
C GLY A 489 -25.00 -7.39 7.99
N MET A 490 -25.89 -6.80 8.77
CA MET A 490 -27.17 -6.28 8.32
C MET A 490 -27.36 -4.83 8.81
N SER A 491 -28.21 -4.04 8.16
CA SER A 491 -28.51 -2.69 8.67
C SER A 491 -29.03 -2.74 10.11
N ALA A 492 -28.69 -1.75 10.93
CA ALA A 492 -29.13 -1.69 12.32
C ALA A 492 -30.67 -1.68 12.46
N ILE A 493 -31.36 -1.01 11.53
CA ILE A 493 -32.84 -0.94 11.51
C ILE A 493 -33.44 -2.33 11.23
N LEU A 494 -32.98 -3.02 10.18
CA LEU A 494 -33.51 -4.35 9.87
C LEU A 494 -33.14 -5.37 10.93
N SER A 495 -31.95 -5.24 11.52
CA SER A 495 -31.51 -6.08 12.63
C SER A 495 -32.45 -5.95 13.83
N GLN A 496 -32.82 -4.73 14.20
CA GLN A 496 -33.77 -4.48 15.29
C GLN A 496 -35.17 -5.03 14.94
N LEU A 497 -35.66 -4.79 13.72
CA LEU A 497 -36.96 -5.30 13.29
C LEU A 497 -37.03 -6.84 13.30
N TYR A 498 -35.92 -7.50 12.97
CA TYR A 498 -35.80 -8.96 13.07
C TYR A 498 -35.76 -9.44 14.52
N ASP A 499 -34.94 -8.79 15.37
CA ASP A 499 -34.81 -9.13 16.79
C ASP A 499 -36.14 -9.01 17.54
N ASP A 500 -36.93 -7.99 17.20
CA ASP A 500 -38.25 -7.73 17.79
C ASP A 500 -39.37 -8.61 17.20
N GLY A 501 -39.07 -9.45 16.20
CA GLY A 501 -40.03 -10.38 15.59
C GLY A 501 -41.00 -9.75 14.59
N PHE A 502 -40.69 -8.57 14.04
CA PHE A 502 -41.52 -7.92 13.01
C PHE A 502 -41.25 -8.42 11.59
N MET A 503 -40.13 -9.12 11.36
CA MET A 503 -39.80 -9.77 10.10
C MET A 503 -39.22 -11.17 10.33
N GLU A 504 -39.35 -12.03 9.32
CA GLU A 504 -38.72 -13.34 9.25
C GLU A 504 -37.46 -13.27 8.38
N ALA A 505 -36.53 -14.21 8.56
CA ALA A 505 -35.37 -14.39 7.71
C ALA A 505 -35.28 -15.85 7.23
N ARG A 506 -34.87 -16.05 5.98
CA ARG A 506 -34.65 -17.37 5.38
C ARG A 506 -33.36 -17.39 4.59
N SER A 507 -32.58 -18.44 4.75
CA SER A 507 -31.37 -18.68 3.97
C SER A 507 -31.61 -19.73 2.89
N VAL A 508 -31.00 -19.53 1.71
CA VAL A 508 -31.21 -20.40 0.53
C VAL A 508 -29.90 -20.74 -0.16
N GLU A 509 -29.81 -21.96 -0.69
CA GLU A 509 -28.66 -22.48 -1.44
C GLU A 509 -28.56 -21.84 -2.84
N GLN A 510 -27.34 -21.58 -3.30
CA GLN A 510 -27.14 -20.85 -4.55
C GLN A 510 -27.60 -21.65 -5.77
N THR A 511 -27.44 -22.96 -5.77
CA THR A 511 -27.88 -23.79 -6.91
C THR A 511 -29.39 -23.70 -7.13
N GLU A 512 -30.19 -23.77 -6.06
CA GLU A 512 -31.65 -23.60 -6.13
C GLU A 512 -32.06 -22.15 -6.46
N VAL A 513 -31.28 -21.16 -6.02
CA VAL A 513 -31.46 -19.75 -6.43
C VAL A 513 -31.29 -19.59 -7.95
N PHE A 514 -30.23 -20.12 -8.54
CA PHE A 514 -29.99 -20.01 -9.99
C PHE A 514 -30.97 -20.84 -10.82
N LYS A 515 -31.48 -21.94 -10.27
CA LYS A 515 -32.58 -22.72 -10.87
C LYS A 515 -33.86 -21.91 -10.91
N ALA A 516 -34.25 -21.28 -9.80
CA ALA A 516 -35.39 -20.38 -9.74
C ALA A 516 -35.24 -19.18 -10.69
N ALA A 517 -34.03 -18.59 -10.74
CA ALA A 517 -33.71 -17.50 -11.64
C ALA A 517 -33.87 -17.88 -13.12
N THR A 518 -33.37 -19.06 -13.49
CA THR A 518 -33.47 -19.58 -14.86
C THR A 518 -34.91 -19.88 -15.24
N GLN A 519 -35.70 -20.44 -14.32
CA GLN A 519 -37.13 -20.63 -14.52
C GLN A 519 -37.84 -19.28 -14.71
N PHE A 520 -37.60 -18.31 -13.82
CA PHE A 520 -38.19 -16.98 -13.89
C PHE A 520 -37.85 -16.29 -15.22
N ALA A 521 -36.58 -16.31 -15.64
CA ALA A 521 -36.16 -15.73 -16.91
C ALA A 521 -36.81 -16.37 -18.13
N ARG A 522 -37.07 -17.68 -18.10
CA ARG A 522 -37.76 -18.39 -19.19
C ARG A 522 -39.26 -18.10 -19.26
N VAL A 523 -39.88 -17.80 -18.12
CA VAL A 523 -41.32 -17.55 -18.02
C VAL A 523 -41.63 -16.06 -18.23
N GLU A 524 -40.95 -15.19 -17.50
CA GLU A 524 -41.22 -13.74 -17.45
C GLU A 524 -40.36 -12.93 -18.45
N GLY A 525 -39.36 -13.56 -19.08
CA GLY A 525 -38.49 -12.89 -20.07
C GLY A 525 -37.48 -11.91 -19.48
N ILE A 526 -37.41 -11.78 -18.15
CA ILE A 526 -36.44 -10.93 -17.45
C ILE A 526 -35.36 -11.80 -16.81
N LEU A 527 -34.09 -11.56 -17.15
CA LEU A 527 -32.96 -12.19 -16.47
C LEU A 527 -32.68 -11.45 -15.14
N PRO A 528 -32.98 -12.03 -13.98
CA PRO A 528 -32.78 -11.36 -12.70
C PRO A 528 -31.29 -11.35 -12.29
N ALA A 529 -30.88 -10.40 -11.46
CA ALA A 529 -29.58 -10.48 -10.79
C ALA A 529 -29.55 -11.70 -9.84
N PRO A 530 -28.38 -12.33 -9.60
CA PRO A 530 -28.25 -13.40 -8.62
C PRO A 530 -28.78 -13.02 -7.22
N GLU A 531 -28.58 -11.77 -6.80
CA GLU A 531 -29.11 -11.23 -5.55
C GLU A 531 -30.64 -11.30 -5.51
N SER A 532 -31.32 -10.70 -6.50
CA SER A 532 -32.79 -10.70 -6.63
C SER A 532 -33.37 -12.11 -6.66
N SER A 533 -32.61 -13.05 -7.21
CA SER A 533 -33.05 -14.44 -7.38
C SER A 533 -33.29 -15.15 -6.04
N HIS A 534 -32.71 -14.66 -4.94
CA HIS A 534 -33.02 -15.15 -3.60
C HIS A 534 -34.48 -14.89 -3.23
N ALA A 535 -34.96 -13.66 -3.46
CA ALA A 535 -36.36 -13.31 -3.22
C ALA A 535 -37.30 -14.07 -4.18
N ILE A 536 -36.91 -14.21 -5.45
CA ILE A 536 -37.68 -14.97 -6.46
C ILE A 536 -37.84 -16.43 -6.03
N LYS A 537 -36.76 -17.07 -5.58
CA LYS A 537 -36.80 -18.47 -5.13
C LYS A 537 -37.83 -18.64 -4.01
N VAL A 538 -37.80 -17.78 -2.99
CA VAL A 538 -38.76 -17.86 -1.87
C VAL A 538 -40.18 -17.49 -2.30
N ALA A 539 -40.35 -16.53 -3.22
CA ALA A 539 -41.66 -16.22 -3.78
C ALA A 539 -42.26 -17.42 -4.53
N ILE A 540 -41.45 -18.16 -5.30
CA ILE A 540 -41.86 -19.40 -5.97
C ILE A 540 -42.24 -20.46 -4.94
N ASP A 541 -41.44 -20.67 -3.89
CA ASP A 541 -41.75 -21.64 -2.83
C ASP A 541 -43.08 -21.31 -2.15
N GLU A 542 -43.33 -20.04 -1.82
CA GLU A 542 -44.57 -19.61 -1.18
C GLU A 542 -45.77 -19.71 -2.12
N ALA A 543 -45.61 -19.44 -3.41
CA ALA A 543 -46.65 -19.67 -4.41
C ALA A 543 -46.98 -21.17 -4.55
N ILE A 544 -45.98 -22.05 -4.49
CA ILE A 544 -46.19 -23.51 -4.49
C ILE A 544 -46.93 -23.95 -3.23
N LYS A 545 -46.56 -23.44 -2.05
CA LYS A 545 -47.29 -23.71 -0.81
C LYS A 545 -48.74 -23.25 -0.89
N CYS A 546 -49.01 -22.05 -1.40
CA CYS A 546 -50.37 -21.56 -1.60
C CYS A 546 -51.18 -22.49 -2.52
N LYS A 547 -50.55 -23.05 -3.55
CA LYS A 547 -51.18 -24.06 -4.41
C LYS A 547 -51.48 -25.36 -3.68
N GLU A 548 -50.62 -25.79 -2.76
CA GLU A 548 -50.81 -27.01 -1.96
C GLU A 548 -51.88 -26.83 -0.88
N THR A 549 -51.94 -25.66 -0.24
CA THR A 549 -52.91 -25.36 0.82
C THR A 549 -54.26 -24.88 0.28
N GLY A 550 -54.29 -24.38 -0.96
CA GLY A 550 -55.46 -23.74 -1.56
C GLY A 550 -55.71 -22.31 -1.07
N GLU A 551 -54.75 -21.71 -0.37
CA GLU A 551 -54.83 -20.31 0.07
C GLU A 551 -54.53 -19.36 -1.09
N GLU A 552 -55.34 -18.31 -1.23
CA GLU A 552 -55.07 -17.22 -2.17
C GLU A 552 -54.32 -16.11 -1.44
N LYS A 553 -53.10 -15.79 -1.88
CA LYS A 553 -52.25 -14.74 -1.30
C LYS A 553 -51.62 -13.88 -2.38
N THR A 554 -51.51 -12.59 -2.10
CA THR A 554 -50.76 -11.61 -2.88
C THR A 554 -49.32 -11.55 -2.37
N ILE A 555 -48.38 -11.96 -3.22
CA ILE A 555 -46.95 -11.95 -2.94
C ILE A 555 -46.31 -10.78 -3.69
N VAL A 556 -45.71 -9.84 -2.96
CA VAL A 556 -44.87 -8.79 -3.51
C VAL A 556 -43.42 -9.15 -3.23
N PHE A 557 -42.55 -9.11 -4.23
CA PHE A 557 -41.13 -9.35 -4.04
C PHE A 557 -40.26 -8.31 -4.73
N GLY A 558 -39.09 -8.04 -4.14
CA GLY A 558 -38.12 -7.09 -4.69
C GLY A 558 -37.27 -7.68 -5.82
N LEU A 559 -37.55 -7.30 -7.07
CA LEU A 559 -36.64 -7.50 -8.20
C LEU A 559 -35.61 -6.36 -8.25
N THR A 560 -34.52 -6.51 -7.50
CA THR A 560 -33.56 -5.42 -7.22
C THR A 560 -32.62 -5.07 -8.37
N GLY A 561 -32.54 -5.92 -9.40
CA GLY A 561 -31.61 -5.72 -10.52
C GLY A 561 -31.69 -6.82 -11.58
N THR A 562 -31.02 -6.57 -12.70
CA THR A 562 -30.93 -7.49 -13.86
C THR A 562 -29.59 -8.23 -13.88
N GLY A 563 -29.59 -9.44 -14.43
CA GLY A 563 -28.42 -10.34 -14.43
C GLY A 563 -27.51 -10.23 -15.65
N TYR A 564 -27.64 -9.19 -16.48
CA TYR A 564 -26.89 -9.09 -17.75
C TYR A 564 -25.37 -9.04 -17.57
N PHE A 565 -24.88 -8.60 -16.41
CA PHE A 565 -23.45 -8.56 -16.09
C PHE A 565 -22.99 -9.75 -15.24
N ASP A 566 -23.91 -10.66 -14.89
CA ASP A 566 -23.67 -11.83 -14.05
C ASP A 566 -23.62 -13.14 -14.86
N MET A 567 -23.41 -13.03 -16.18
CA MET A 567 -23.47 -14.16 -17.12
C MET A 567 -22.48 -15.28 -16.79
N VAL A 568 -21.35 -14.97 -16.16
CA VAL A 568 -20.37 -15.98 -15.72
C VAL A 568 -20.96 -16.86 -14.60
N ALA A 569 -21.77 -16.29 -13.71
CA ALA A 569 -22.43 -17.07 -12.66
C ALA A 569 -23.52 -17.98 -13.24
N TYR A 570 -24.30 -17.45 -14.19
CA TYR A 570 -25.27 -18.24 -14.94
C TYR A 570 -24.62 -19.33 -15.80
N GLU A 571 -23.47 -19.06 -16.42
CA GLU A 571 -22.69 -20.07 -17.15
C GLU A 571 -22.23 -21.20 -16.23
N LYS A 572 -21.69 -20.89 -15.04
CA LYS A 572 -21.29 -21.89 -14.04
C LYS A 572 -22.45 -22.77 -13.60
N PHE A 573 -23.64 -22.20 -13.43
CA PHE A 573 -24.84 -22.97 -13.13
C PHE A 573 -25.23 -23.88 -14.32
N ASN A 574 -25.34 -23.31 -15.52
CA ASN A 574 -25.77 -24.05 -16.71
C ASN A 574 -24.79 -25.14 -17.15
N SER A 575 -23.50 -24.98 -16.84
CA SER A 575 -22.45 -25.98 -17.09
C SER A 575 -22.35 -27.06 -16.00
N GLY A 576 -23.15 -26.96 -14.93
CA GLY A 576 -23.15 -27.93 -13.82
C GLY A 576 -21.92 -27.85 -12.92
N VAL A 577 -21.17 -26.75 -12.97
CA VAL A 577 -19.93 -26.54 -12.20
C VAL A 577 -20.21 -25.83 -10.86
N MET A 578 -21.36 -25.17 -10.72
CA MET A 578 -21.79 -24.53 -9.48
C MET A 578 -22.06 -25.56 -8.38
N SER A 579 -21.59 -25.27 -7.16
CA SER A 579 -21.77 -26.10 -5.97
C SER A 579 -22.13 -25.23 -4.77
N ASP A 580 -22.91 -25.76 -3.84
CA ASP A 580 -23.24 -25.06 -2.61
C ASP A 580 -22.15 -25.22 -1.56
N TYR A 581 -21.92 -24.15 -0.80
CA TYR A 581 -21.08 -24.17 0.38
C TYR A 581 -21.80 -23.42 1.50
N ILE A 582 -21.95 -24.09 2.63
CA ILE A 582 -22.59 -23.57 3.83
C ILE A 582 -21.54 -23.59 4.93
N PRO A 583 -21.20 -22.44 5.55
CA PRO A 583 -20.19 -22.40 6.59
C PRO A 583 -20.64 -23.23 7.80
N THR A 584 -19.73 -23.99 8.38
CA THR A 584 -19.96 -24.73 9.63
C THR A 584 -20.03 -23.79 10.83
N ASP A 585 -20.58 -24.26 11.96
CA ASP A 585 -20.63 -23.45 13.19
C ASP A 585 -19.22 -23.09 13.69
N GLU A 586 -18.25 -23.99 13.50
CA GLU A 586 -16.84 -23.76 13.83
C GLU A 586 -16.22 -22.64 12.97
N GLU A 587 -16.53 -22.60 11.68
CA GLU A 587 -16.07 -21.52 10.77
C GLU A 587 -16.69 -20.16 11.12
N LEU A 588 -17.96 -20.14 11.57
CA LEU A 588 -18.62 -18.91 12.03
C LEU A 588 -18.12 -18.43 13.39
N GLN A 589 -17.73 -19.37 14.28
CA GLN A 589 -17.31 -19.04 15.64
C GLN A 589 -16.11 -18.10 15.67
N ALA A 590 -15.16 -18.26 14.74
CA ALA A 590 -14.01 -17.36 14.62
C ALA A 590 -14.42 -15.90 14.37
N GLY A 591 -15.47 -15.68 13.57
CA GLY A 591 -16.03 -14.35 13.34
C GLY A 591 -16.67 -13.77 14.59
N PHE A 592 -17.41 -14.60 15.34
CA PHE A 592 -18.04 -14.19 16.60
C PHE A 592 -17.04 -13.88 17.72
N ASP A 593 -15.95 -14.62 17.80
CA ASP A 593 -14.88 -14.39 18.78
C ASP A 593 -14.11 -13.08 18.50
N SER A 594 -14.24 -12.54 17.28
CA SER A 594 -13.61 -11.29 16.86
C SER A 594 -14.43 -10.04 17.16
N LEU A 595 -15.66 -10.21 17.67
CA LEU A 595 -16.58 -9.11 17.96
C LEU A 595 -16.01 -8.18 19.03
N PRO A 596 -16.22 -6.86 18.91
CA PRO A 596 -15.76 -5.90 19.90
C PRO A 596 -16.50 -6.07 21.22
N GLU A 597 -15.74 -6.06 22.32
CA GLU A 597 -16.31 -5.92 23.66
C GLU A 597 -16.76 -4.46 23.85
N VAL A 598 -18.06 -4.28 24.06
CA VAL A 598 -18.69 -2.98 24.33
C VAL A 598 -19.36 -3.09 25.69
N GLU A 599 -18.88 -2.33 26.67
CA GLU A 599 -19.46 -2.24 28.03
C GLU A 599 -20.83 -1.56 28.05
#